data_AF-A0AAV5XIQ4-F1
#
_entry.id   AF-A0AAV5XIQ4-F1
#
_cell.length_a   1.000
_cell.length_b   1.000
_cell.length_c   1.000
_cell.angle_alpha   90.00
_cell.angle_beta   90.00
_cell.angle_gamma   90.00
#
_symmetry.space_group_name_H-M   'P 1'
#
loop_
_entity.id
_entity.type
_entity.pdbx_description
1 polymer ?
#
loop_
_entity_poly.entity_id
_entity_poly.type
_entity_poly.pdbx_seq_one_letter_code
_entity_poly.pdbx_strand_id
1 'polypeptide(L)'
;MDAAIAASATLSVIYPQMTSVGGDAFWLIWDAGRRQVRFLNAAGRAAAAAKIEWFSERGLGEIPVRGVVPATLTVPGAVDGWCEAHAAYGRLTLADDLAAAIHYARGGFEVTERVAEWTAGAAEALKASLEAARTFLPGGAPPQAGQRVINGDLALTLERIAAEGRDGFYGGETAREMARWAGAHGGFFTERDFAEQRAKWGEPLSTVYRGVTIYETPPPTQGISVLQMLNLLEPFELGKLDYLGPDHVHLLVQAKQIAFHDRDRLIADPEFVKVPVERLLSRA
;
A
#
# COMPACT_ATOMS: atom_id res chain seq x y z
N MET A 1 -13.60 -5.63 12.01
CA MET A 1 -12.45 -5.80 11.10
C MET A 1 -12.98 -6.09 9.70
N ASP A 2 -13.91 -7.03 9.62
CA ASP A 2 -14.69 -7.47 8.46
C ASP A 2 -15.00 -6.35 7.46
N ALA A 3 -15.69 -5.29 7.90
CA ALA A 3 -16.06 -4.15 7.04
C ALA A 3 -14.85 -3.41 6.42
N ALA A 4 -13.71 -3.33 7.12
CA ALA A 4 -12.50 -2.69 6.59
C ALA A 4 -11.84 -3.54 5.50
N ILE A 5 -11.83 -4.87 5.67
CA ILE A 5 -11.36 -5.81 4.65
C ILE A 5 -12.28 -5.77 3.44
N ALA A 6 -13.60 -5.82 3.65
CA ALA A 6 -14.58 -5.73 2.57
C ALA A 6 -14.45 -4.44 1.75
N ALA A 7 -14.24 -3.30 2.43
CA ALA A 7 -13.98 -2.03 1.77
C ALA A 7 -12.67 -2.05 0.97
N SER A 8 -11.57 -2.52 1.57
CA SER A 8 -10.25 -2.58 0.90
C SER A 8 -10.25 -3.52 -0.31
N ALA A 9 -10.84 -4.70 -0.19
CA ALA A 9 -10.99 -5.65 -1.29
C ALA A 9 -11.88 -5.09 -2.41
N THR A 10 -12.99 -4.43 -2.06
CA THR A 10 -13.88 -3.80 -3.07
C THR A 10 -13.16 -2.67 -3.79
N LEU A 11 -12.42 -1.81 -3.08
CA LEU A 11 -11.61 -0.74 -3.68
C LEU A 11 -10.51 -1.29 -4.59
N SER A 12 -9.97 -2.48 -4.29
CA SER A 12 -9.01 -3.18 -5.17
C SER A 12 -9.59 -3.54 -6.55
N VAL A 13 -10.91 -3.51 -6.69
CA VAL A 13 -11.63 -3.77 -7.93
C VAL A 13 -12.11 -2.47 -8.57
N ILE A 14 -12.86 -1.65 -7.82
CA ILE A 14 -13.56 -0.50 -8.37
C ILE A 14 -12.74 0.80 -8.39
N TYR A 15 -11.57 0.79 -7.74
CA TYR A 15 -10.65 1.92 -7.65
C TYR A 15 -9.19 1.49 -7.92
N PRO A 16 -8.93 0.77 -9.04
CA PRO A 16 -7.70 -0.01 -9.26
C PRO A 16 -6.44 0.84 -9.42
N GLN A 17 -6.57 2.13 -9.71
CA GLN A 17 -5.44 3.06 -9.84
C GLN A 17 -4.84 3.48 -8.48
N MET A 18 -5.52 3.20 -7.36
CA MET A 18 -5.03 3.54 -6.01
C MET A 18 -4.94 2.35 -5.05
N THR A 19 -5.73 1.28 -5.25
CA THR A 19 -5.78 0.13 -4.35
C THR A 19 -5.80 -1.16 -5.16
N SER A 20 -5.09 -2.19 -4.69
CA SER A 20 -5.00 -3.48 -5.39
C SER A 20 -4.56 -4.60 -4.44
N VAL A 21 -4.98 -5.83 -4.75
CA VAL A 21 -4.41 -7.06 -4.17
C VAL A 21 -2.91 -7.20 -4.45
N GLY A 22 -2.44 -6.56 -5.52
CA GLY A 22 -1.04 -6.47 -5.93
C GLY A 22 -0.24 -5.35 -5.25
N GLY A 23 -0.80 -4.70 -4.22
CA GLY A 23 -0.12 -3.66 -3.45
C GLY A 23 0.15 -4.05 -2.00
N ASP A 24 0.30 -3.04 -1.16
CA ASP A 24 0.67 -3.16 0.25
C ASP A 24 -0.46 -2.66 1.17
N ALA A 25 -0.39 -3.01 2.45
CA ALA A 25 -1.30 -2.49 3.46
C ALA A 25 -0.60 -2.17 4.78
N PHE A 26 -1.02 -1.11 5.44
CA PHE A 26 -0.51 -0.67 6.74
C PHE A 26 -1.69 -0.37 7.66
N TRP A 27 -1.78 -1.07 8.79
CA TRP A 27 -2.95 -0.98 9.65
C TRP A 27 -2.60 -0.37 11.00
N LEU A 28 -3.37 0.62 11.42
CA LEU A 28 -3.49 1.04 12.81
C LEU A 28 -4.85 0.59 13.33
N ILE A 29 -4.85 -0.35 14.28
CA ILE A 29 -6.06 -1.03 14.74
C ILE A 29 -6.24 -0.75 16.22
N TRP A 30 -7.37 -0.13 16.60
CA TRP A 30 -7.77 -0.06 18.00
C TRP A 30 -8.25 -1.43 18.48
N ASP A 31 -7.43 -2.08 19.30
CA ASP A 31 -7.77 -3.33 19.99
C ASP A 31 -8.56 -2.99 21.26
N ALA A 32 -9.89 -3.10 21.19
CA ALA A 32 -10.77 -2.78 22.31
C ALA A 32 -10.56 -3.68 23.54
N GLY A 33 -10.12 -4.93 23.35
CA GLY A 33 -9.85 -5.85 24.45
C GLY A 33 -8.61 -5.43 25.25
N ARG A 34 -7.58 -4.94 24.54
CA ARG A 34 -6.34 -4.43 25.15
C ARG A 34 -6.37 -2.94 25.47
N ARG A 35 -7.33 -2.20 24.92
CA ARG A 35 -7.43 -0.73 24.99
C ARG A 35 -6.15 -0.04 24.48
N GLN A 36 -5.62 -0.53 23.37
CA GLN A 36 -4.42 0.03 22.73
C GLN A 36 -4.54 0.00 21.21
N VAL A 37 -3.80 0.89 20.53
CA VAL A 37 -3.60 0.80 19.09
C VAL A 37 -2.51 -0.24 18.80
N ARG A 38 -2.74 -1.11 17.83
CA ARG A 38 -1.77 -2.08 17.31
C ARG A 38 -1.44 -1.76 15.87
N PHE A 39 -0.20 -2.05 15.47
CA PHE A 39 0.27 -1.87 14.11
C PHE A 39 0.44 -3.22 13.41
N LEU A 40 -0.05 -3.33 12.17
CA LEU A 40 0.24 -4.45 11.27
C LEU A 40 0.92 -3.90 10.01
N ASN A 41 2.17 -4.29 9.81
CA ASN A 41 2.95 -3.98 8.63
C ASN A 41 2.72 -5.06 7.57
N ALA A 42 2.02 -4.75 6.49
CA ALA A 42 1.88 -5.59 5.32
C ALA A 42 2.52 -4.90 4.09
N ALA A 43 3.70 -4.30 4.29
CA ALA A 43 4.57 -3.85 3.21
C ALA A 43 5.06 -5.02 2.37
N GLY A 44 5.16 -4.79 1.08
CA GLY A 44 5.74 -5.73 0.15
C GLY A 44 7.25 -5.74 0.27
N ARG A 45 7.84 -6.90 0.02
CA ARG A 45 9.29 -7.09 0.06
C ARG A 45 9.86 -7.03 -1.34
N ALA A 46 11.04 -6.44 -1.50
CA ALA A 46 11.82 -6.67 -2.71
C ALA A 46 12.08 -8.19 -2.85
N ALA A 47 12.14 -8.69 -4.07
CA ALA A 47 12.46 -10.11 -4.25
C ALA A 47 13.87 -10.44 -3.78
N ALA A 48 14.12 -11.70 -3.42
CA ALA A 48 15.43 -12.14 -2.94
C ALA A 48 16.58 -11.88 -3.94
N ALA A 49 16.27 -11.80 -5.24
CA ALA A 49 17.24 -11.50 -6.29
C ALA A 49 17.54 -9.99 -6.45
N ALA A 50 16.81 -9.10 -5.76
CA ALA A 50 16.98 -7.66 -5.85
C ALA A 50 18.27 -7.22 -5.15
N LYS A 51 19.32 -7.02 -5.95
CA LYS A 51 20.64 -6.58 -5.50
C LYS A 51 20.97 -5.22 -6.07
N ILE A 52 21.69 -4.39 -5.30
CA ILE A 52 22.09 -3.06 -5.77
C ILE A 52 22.95 -3.13 -7.03
N GLU A 53 23.77 -4.18 -7.16
CA GLU A 53 24.64 -4.42 -8.31
C GLU A 53 23.84 -4.56 -9.61
N TRP A 54 22.65 -5.16 -9.55
CA TRP A 54 21.76 -5.34 -10.71
C TRP A 54 21.42 -3.99 -11.36
N PHE A 55 21.20 -2.97 -10.53
CA PHE A 55 20.89 -1.60 -10.95
C PHE A 55 22.15 -0.91 -11.48
N SER A 56 23.25 -0.93 -10.72
CA SER A 56 24.48 -0.24 -11.13
C SER A 56 25.09 -0.80 -12.43
N GLU A 57 25.04 -2.12 -12.64
CA GLU A 57 25.51 -2.77 -13.87
C GLU A 57 24.71 -2.35 -15.11
N ARG A 58 23.48 -1.86 -14.92
CA ARG A 58 22.60 -1.33 -15.98
C ARG A 58 22.66 0.19 -16.09
N GLY A 59 23.61 0.83 -15.39
CA GLY A 59 23.75 2.28 -15.37
C GLY A 59 22.62 3.01 -14.64
N LEU A 60 21.85 2.31 -13.81
CA LEU A 60 20.77 2.89 -13.03
C LEU A 60 21.31 3.38 -11.69
N GLY A 61 21.31 4.70 -11.50
CA GLY A 61 21.66 5.34 -10.22
C GLY A 61 20.53 5.36 -9.19
N GLU A 62 19.32 4.98 -9.59
CA GLU A 62 18.12 4.96 -8.76
C GLU A 62 17.19 3.81 -9.17
N ILE A 63 16.26 3.44 -8.29
CA ILE A 63 15.24 2.43 -8.59
C ILE A 63 14.20 3.08 -9.53
N PRO A 64 13.95 2.52 -10.73
CA PRO A 64 12.93 3.04 -11.63
C PRO A 64 11.54 3.03 -10.99
N VAL A 65 10.72 4.02 -11.29
CA VAL A 65 9.32 4.10 -10.80
C VAL A 65 8.36 3.17 -11.54
N ARG A 66 8.77 2.59 -12.68
CA ARG A 66 7.96 1.71 -13.52
C ARG A 66 8.83 0.60 -14.13
N GLY A 67 8.17 -0.49 -14.51
CA GLY A 67 8.79 -1.64 -15.17
C GLY A 67 8.86 -2.86 -14.27
N VAL A 68 9.06 -4.02 -14.88
CA VAL A 68 9.19 -5.30 -14.20
C VAL A 68 10.64 -5.46 -13.70
N VAL A 69 11.02 -4.62 -12.72
CA VAL A 69 12.40 -4.49 -12.19
C VAL A 69 12.47 -4.86 -10.69
N PRO A 70 13.51 -5.56 -10.20
CA PRO A 70 13.55 -6.23 -8.88
C PRO A 70 13.12 -5.48 -7.62
N ALA A 71 13.18 -4.15 -7.62
CA ALA A 71 12.77 -3.32 -6.50
C ALA A 71 11.68 -2.29 -6.90
N THR A 72 11.27 -2.26 -8.15
CA THR A 72 10.14 -1.45 -8.63
C THR A 72 8.81 -2.14 -8.34
N LEU A 73 8.77 -3.46 -8.50
CA LEU A 73 7.67 -4.29 -7.99
C LEU A 73 8.15 -4.99 -6.73
N THR A 74 7.33 -4.96 -5.69
CA THR A 74 7.53 -5.74 -4.47
C THR A 74 6.56 -6.92 -4.46
N VAL A 75 6.89 -7.97 -3.69
CA VAL A 75 5.96 -9.07 -3.45
C VAL A 75 4.79 -8.47 -2.66
N PRO A 76 3.56 -8.44 -3.19
CA PRO A 76 2.47 -7.68 -2.58
C PRO A 76 2.17 -8.10 -1.15
N GLY A 77 1.98 -7.16 -0.23
CA GLY A 77 1.65 -7.48 1.16
C GLY A 77 0.17 -7.37 1.54
N ALA A 78 -0.67 -6.73 0.71
CA ALA A 78 -2.04 -6.39 1.09
C ALA A 78 -2.90 -7.58 1.53
N VAL A 79 -2.87 -8.69 0.77
CA VAL A 79 -3.70 -9.88 1.04
C VAL A 79 -3.28 -10.57 2.34
N ASP A 80 -1.97 -10.65 2.62
CA ASP A 80 -1.49 -11.22 3.88
C ASP A 80 -1.92 -10.36 5.06
N GLY A 81 -1.88 -9.03 4.89
CA GLY A 81 -2.41 -8.08 5.86
C GLY A 81 -3.90 -8.27 6.14
N TRP A 82 -4.72 -8.52 5.12
CA TRP A 82 -6.13 -8.88 5.30
C TRP A 82 -6.30 -10.17 6.08
N CYS A 83 -5.57 -11.22 5.72
CA CYS A 83 -5.67 -12.52 6.37
C CYS A 83 -5.25 -12.46 7.84
N GLU A 84 -4.14 -11.78 8.15
CA GLU A 84 -3.65 -11.59 9.53
C GLU A 84 -4.61 -10.75 10.38
N ALA A 85 -5.13 -9.65 9.81
CA ALA A 85 -6.10 -8.80 10.51
C ALA A 85 -7.43 -9.54 10.73
N HIS A 86 -7.89 -10.32 9.75
CA HIS A 86 -9.08 -11.17 9.84
C HIS A 86 -8.91 -12.26 10.90
N ALA A 87 -7.79 -12.97 10.90
CA ALA A 87 -7.50 -14.00 11.90
C ALA A 87 -7.49 -13.43 13.33
N ALA A 88 -7.01 -12.20 13.51
CA ALA A 88 -6.95 -11.55 14.81
C ALA A 88 -8.30 -10.98 15.29
N TYR A 89 -9.13 -10.44 14.38
CA TYR A 89 -10.28 -9.59 14.76
C TYR A 89 -11.54 -9.78 13.91
N GLY A 90 -11.51 -10.67 12.92
CA GLY A 90 -12.63 -11.02 12.07
C GLY A 90 -13.72 -11.74 12.86
N ARG A 91 -14.96 -11.58 12.40
CA ARG A 91 -16.17 -12.18 12.98
C ARG A 91 -16.98 -12.93 11.93
N LEU A 92 -16.85 -12.56 10.65
CA LEU A 92 -17.43 -13.25 9.51
C LEU A 92 -16.41 -14.19 8.88
N THR A 93 -16.82 -14.96 7.88
CA THR A 93 -15.84 -15.69 7.06
C THR A 93 -15.11 -14.72 6.14
N LEU A 94 -13.87 -15.03 5.76
CA LEU A 94 -13.14 -14.22 4.78
C LEU A 94 -13.89 -14.17 3.44
N ALA A 95 -14.62 -15.24 3.09
CA ALA A 95 -15.47 -15.27 1.91
C ALA A 95 -16.60 -14.24 1.96
N ASP A 96 -17.23 -14.03 3.13
CA ASP A 96 -18.25 -12.99 3.31
C ASP A 96 -17.64 -11.59 3.10
N ASP A 97 -16.46 -11.35 3.65
CA ASP A 97 -15.76 -10.06 3.50
C ASP A 97 -15.40 -9.77 2.04
N LEU A 98 -15.01 -10.79 1.27
CA LEU A 98 -14.61 -10.64 -0.13
C LEU A 98 -15.78 -10.69 -1.12
N ALA A 99 -16.98 -11.05 -0.67
CA ALA A 99 -18.14 -11.29 -1.55
C ALA A 99 -18.46 -10.10 -2.47
N ALA A 100 -18.42 -8.86 -1.95
CA ALA A 100 -18.68 -7.67 -2.74
C ALA A 100 -17.61 -7.43 -3.81
N ALA A 101 -16.34 -7.63 -3.47
CA ALA A 101 -15.23 -7.50 -4.41
C ALA A 101 -15.34 -8.52 -5.53
N ILE A 102 -15.62 -9.78 -5.20
CA ILE A 102 -15.84 -10.86 -6.18
C ILE A 102 -17.02 -10.51 -7.10
N HIS A 103 -18.14 -10.05 -6.54
CA HIS A 103 -19.31 -9.63 -7.30
C HIS A 103 -18.96 -8.53 -8.32
N TYR A 104 -18.29 -7.46 -7.89
CA TYR A 104 -17.89 -6.38 -8.80
C TYR A 104 -16.79 -6.78 -9.78
N ALA A 105 -15.89 -7.70 -9.43
CA ALA A 105 -14.85 -8.13 -10.36
C ALA A 105 -15.44 -8.99 -11.48
N ARG A 106 -16.31 -9.93 -11.12
CA ARG A 106 -16.98 -10.87 -12.04
C ARG A 106 -18.09 -10.20 -12.86
N GLY A 107 -18.92 -9.42 -12.19
CA GLY A 107 -20.01 -8.67 -12.80
C GLY A 107 -19.51 -7.38 -13.46
N GLY A 108 -18.41 -6.80 -13.02
CA GLY A 108 -18.01 -5.46 -13.43
C GLY A 108 -18.71 -4.35 -12.67
N PHE A 109 -18.19 -3.14 -12.83
CA PHE A 109 -18.64 -1.92 -12.17
C PHE A 109 -18.69 -0.75 -13.16
N GLU A 110 -19.51 0.25 -12.85
CA GLU A 110 -19.55 1.49 -13.63
C GLU A 110 -18.35 2.38 -13.28
N VAL A 111 -17.59 2.77 -14.30
CA VAL A 111 -16.42 3.62 -14.16
C VAL A 111 -16.85 5.02 -13.73
N THR A 112 -16.26 5.53 -12.65
CA THR A 112 -16.47 6.93 -12.23
C THR A 112 -15.65 7.89 -13.09
N GLU A 113 -16.01 9.17 -13.10
CA GLU A 113 -15.24 10.22 -13.80
C GLU A 113 -13.75 10.19 -13.44
N ARG A 114 -13.45 10.02 -12.16
CA ARG A 114 -12.06 9.96 -11.69
C ARG A 114 -11.33 8.74 -12.24
N VAL A 115 -11.95 7.57 -12.22
CA VAL A 115 -11.31 6.36 -12.77
C VAL A 115 -11.08 6.54 -14.27
N ALA A 116 -12.05 7.06 -15.02
CA ALA A 116 -11.90 7.34 -16.45
C ALA A 116 -10.73 8.30 -16.75
N GLU A 117 -10.62 9.41 -15.99
CA GLU A 117 -9.54 10.39 -16.12
C GLU A 117 -8.16 9.73 -15.91
N TRP A 118 -8.01 8.95 -14.83
CA TRP A 118 -6.75 8.27 -14.52
C TRP A 118 -6.41 7.17 -15.53
N THR A 119 -7.40 6.39 -15.98
CA THR A 119 -7.18 5.36 -17.01
C THR A 119 -6.77 6.00 -18.34
N ALA A 120 -7.36 7.14 -18.70
CA ALA A 120 -6.96 7.90 -19.89
C ALA A 120 -5.52 8.41 -19.79
N GLY A 121 -5.14 8.98 -18.63
CA GLY A 121 -3.76 9.41 -18.37
C GLY A 121 -2.75 8.26 -18.37
N ALA A 122 -3.18 7.03 -18.07
CA ALA A 122 -2.34 5.84 -18.06
C ALA A 122 -2.42 4.99 -19.35
N ALA A 123 -3.18 5.43 -20.37
CA ALA A 123 -3.53 4.61 -21.52
C ALA A 123 -2.31 4.03 -22.25
N GLU A 124 -1.26 4.82 -22.47
CA GLU A 124 -0.04 4.36 -23.14
C GLU A 124 0.70 3.28 -22.34
N ALA A 125 0.77 3.42 -21.01
CA ALA A 125 1.35 2.40 -20.15
C ALA A 125 0.51 1.12 -20.13
N LEU A 126 -0.82 1.24 -20.16
CA LEU A 126 -1.74 0.11 -20.21
C LEU A 126 -1.66 -0.64 -21.54
N LYS A 127 -1.51 0.06 -22.67
CA LYS A 127 -1.32 -0.56 -24.00
C LYS A 127 -0.04 -1.39 -24.10
N ALA A 128 0.98 -1.08 -23.30
CA ALA A 128 2.24 -1.79 -23.30
C ALA A 128 2.15 -3.21 -22.71
N SER A 129 1.09 -3.55 -21.97
CA SER A 129 0.78 -4.91 -21.50
C SER A 129 -0.51 -5.40 -22.15
N LEU A 130 -0.45 -6.57 -22.78
CA LEU A 130 -1.62 -7.18 -23.42
C LEU A 130 -2.72 -7.49 -22.38
N GLU A 131 -2.32 -7.95 -21.20
CA GLU A 131 -3.22 -8.29 -20.09
C GLU A 131 -3.89 -7.05 -19.50
N ALA A 132 -3.11 -6.00 -19.26
CA ALA A 132 -3.64 -4.73 -18.77
C ALA A 132 -4.57 -4.07 -19.78
N ALA A 133 -4.20 -4.05 -21.07
CA ALA A 133 -5.02 -3.49 -22.14
C ALA A 133 -6.35 -4.22 -22.29
N ARG A 134 -6.35 -5.57 -22.22
CA ARG A 134 -7.58 -6.37 -22.29
C ARG A 134 -8.59 -6.01 -21.19
N THR A 135 -8.09 -5.69 -20.00
CA THR A 135 -8.93 -5.39 -18.84
C THR A 135 -9.36 -3.91 -18.81
N PHE A 136 -8.41 -3.00 -18.96
CA PHE A 136 -8.62 -1.58 -18.67
C PHE A 136 -8.83 -0.71 -19.92
N LEU A 137 -8.68 -1.28 -21.13
CA LEU A 137 -8.94 -0.60 -22.40
C LEU A 137 -9.97 -1.40 -23.23
N PRO A 138 -11.21 -1.59 -22.73
CA PRO A 138 -12.22 -2.34 -23.45
C PRO A 138 -12.49 -1.68 -24.82
N GLY A 139 -12.43 -2.47 -25.89
CA GLY A 139 -12.53 -1.95 -27.26
C GLY A 139 -11.30 -1.16 -27.73
N GLY A 140 -10.17 -1.22 -27.02
CA GLY A 140 -8.90 -0.60 -27.39
C GLY A 140 -8.72 0.84 -26.93
N ALA A 141 -9.65 1.39 -26.14
CA ALA A 141 -9.60 2.76 -25.64
C ALA A 141 -9.96 2.82 -24.14
N PRO A 142 -9.52 3.87 -23.42
CA PRO A 142 -9.93 4.11 -22.04
C PRO A 142 -11.46 4.20 -21.92
N PRO A 143 -12.06 3.57 -20.91
CA PRO A 143 -13.49 3.63 -20.70
C PRO A 143 -13.93 5.05 -20.31
N GLN A 144 -15.10 5.46 -20.78
CA GLN A 144 -15.76 6.70 -20.34
C GLN A 144 -16.45 6.49 -18.99
N ALA A 145 -16.73 7.58 -18.27
CA ALA A 145 -17.57 7.52 -17.08
C ALA A 145 -18.93 6.88 -17.40
N GLY A 146 -19.43 6.03 -16.49
CA GLY A 146 -20.65 5.23 -16.66
C GLY A 146 -20.47 3.97 -17.51
N GLN A 147 -19.36 3.81 -18.24
CA GLN A 147 -19.08 2.54 -18.92
C GLN A 147 -18.74 1.44 -17.92
N ARG A 148 -19.16 0.22 -18.22
CA ARG A 148 -18.91 -0.95 -17.38
C ARG A 148 -17.57 -1.59 -17.73
N VAL A 149 -16.74 -1.83 -16.71
CA VAL A 149 -15.48 -2.58 -16.82
C VAL A 149 -15.59 -3.87 -16.02
N ILE A 150 -15.10 -4.98 -16.56
CA ILE A 150 -15.12 -6.32 -15.95
C ILE A 150 -13.67 -6.80 -15.80
N ASN A 151 -13.35 -7.39 -14.65
CA ASN A 151 -12.05 -8.03 -14.40
C ASN A 151 -12.26 -9.45 -13.87
N GLY A 152 -12.59 -10.36 -14.78
CA GLY A 152 -12.88 -11.76 -14.47
C GLY A 152 -11.67 -12.49 -13.87
N ASP A 153 -10.46 -12.17 -14.31
CA ASP A 153 -9.24 -12.80 -13.80
C ASP A 153 -9.01 -12.43 -12.32
N LEU A 154 -9.24 -11.16 -11.95
CA LEU A 154 -9.20 -10.74 -10.54
C LEU A 154 -10.31 -11.40 -9.71
N ALA A 155 -11.50 -11.65 -10.29
CA ALA A 155 -12.56 -12.37 -9.59
C ALA A 155 -12.11 -13.79 -9.20
N LEU A 156 -11.43 -14.50 -10.11
CA LEU A 156 -10.88 -15.83 -9.85
C LEU A 156 -9.82 -15.79 -8.75
N THR A 157 -8.93 -14.77 -8.76
CA THR A 157 -7.97 -14.57 -7.68
C THR A 157 -8.65 -14.33 -6.34
N LEU A 158 -9.66 -13.46 -6.28
CA LEU A 158 -10.41 -13.18 -5.05
C LEU A 158 -11.17 -14.40 -4.53
N GLU A 159 -11.71 -15.24 -5.42
CA GLU A 159 -12.36 -16.50 -5.07
C GLU A 159 -11.39 -17.52 -4.48
N ARG A 160 -10.17 -17.62 -5.02
CA ARG A 160 -9.10 -18.43 -4.42
C ARG A 160 -8.75 -17.93 -3.02
N ILE A 161 -8.63 -16.62 -2.83
CA ILE A 161 -8.39 -16.03 -1.50
C ILE A 161 -9.55 -16.34 -0.55
N ALA A 162 -10.79 -16.21 -1.00
CA ALA A 162 -11.96 -16.51 -0.18
C ALA A 162 -12.01 -17.99 0.26
N ALA A 163 -11.59 -18.91 -0.60
CA ALA A 163 -11.63 -20.35 -0.34
C ALA A 163 -10.42 -20.86 0.45
N GLU A 164 -9.23 -20.35 0.15
CA GLU A 164 -7.94 -20.89 0.63
C GLU A 164 -7.20 -19.92 1.56
N GLY A 165 -7.78 -18.74 1.81
CA GLY A 165 -7.15 -17.68 2.57
C GLY A 165 -5.87 -17.20 1.92
N ARG A 166 -4.82 -17.09 2.72
CA ARG A 166 -3.49 -16.66 2.29
C ARG A 166 -2.95 -17.46 1.11
N ASP A 167 -3.11 -18.79 1.14
CA ASP A 167 -2.49 -19.68 0.16
C ASP A 167 -3.12 -19.54 -1.23
N GLY A 168 -4.35 -19.02 -1.32
CA GLY A 168 -5.00 -18.69 -2.58
C GLY A 168 -4.34 -17.55 -3.38
N PHE A 169 -3.49 -16.74 -2.72
CA PHE A 169 -2.72 -15.66 -3.36
C PHE A 169 -1.21 -15.94 -3.38
N TYR A 170 -0.66 -16.38 -2.24
CA TYR A 170 0.79 -16.55 -2.06
C TYR A 170 1.30 -17.97 -2.38
N GLY A 171 0.39 -18.88 -2.69
CA GLY A 171 0.69 -20.22 -3.17
C GLY A 171 -0.14 -20.57 -4.40
N GLY A 172 -0.22 -21.87 -4.68
CA GLY A 172 -1.12 -22.42 -5.68
C GLY A 172 -0.94 -21.81 -7.07
N GLU A 173 -2.07 -21.62 -7.76
CA GLU A 173 -2.09 -21.10 -9.12
C GLU A 173 -1.73 -19.61 -9.17
N THR A 174 -2.28 -18.78 -8.28
CA THR A 174 -2.06 -17.32 -8.34
C THR A 174 -0.57 -16.96 -8.24
N ALA A 175 0.16 -17.49 -7.25
CA ALA A 175 1.59 -17.22 -7.11
C ALA A 175 2.41 -17.75 -8.30
N ARG A 176 2.06 -18.93 -8.82
CA ARG A 176 2.71 -19.53 -9.99
C ARG A 176 2.50 -18.67 -11.25
N GLU A 177 1.29 -18.19 -11.48
CA GLU A 177 0.96 -17.35 -12.62
C GLU A 177 1.69 -16.00 -12.57
N MET A 178 1.77 -15.38 -11.39
CA MET A 178 2.52 -14.14 -11.18
C MET A 178 4.03 -14.33 -11.38
N ALA A 179 4.62 -15.39 -10.79
CA ALA A 179 6.03 -15.69 -10.96
C ALA A 179 6.38 -16.01 -12.42
N ARG A 180 5.54 -16.80 -13.11
CA ARG A 180 5.72 -17.09 -14.54
C ARG A 180 5.59 -15.82 -15.39
N TRP A 181 4.57 -15.01 -15.16
CA TRP A 181 4.38 -13.76 -15.92
C TRP A 181 5.58 -12.82 -15.71
N ALA A 182 6.03 -12.65 -14.46
CA ALA A 182 7.22 -11.87 -14.16
C ALA A 182 8.43 -12.41 -14.92
N GLY A 183 8.74 -13.71 -14.82
CA GLY A 183 9.87 -14.31 -15.53
C GLY A 183 9.82 -14.14 -17.05
N ALA A 184 8.63 -14.22 -17.66
CA ALA A 184 8.44 -14.00 -19.10
C ALA A 184 8.68 -12.54 -19.54
N HIS A 185 8.56 -11.58 -18.62
CA HIS A 185 8.67 -10.14 -18.89
C HIS A 185 9.94 -9.52 -18.28
N GLY A 186 11.01 -10.32 -18.13
CA GLY A 186 12.29 -9.86 -17.59
C GLY A 186 12.28 -9.62 -16.08
N GLY A 187 11.26 -10.11 -15.40
CA GLY A 187 11.05 -10.04 -13.97
C GLY A 187 11.85 -11.07 -13.17
N PHE A 188 11.55 -11.11 -11.88
CA PHE A 188 12.50 -11.56 -10.86
C PHE A 188 11.82 -12.25 -9.67
N PHE A 189 10.47 -12.22 -9.60
CA PHE A 189 9.74 -12.95 -8.59
C PHE A 189 9.79 -14.45 -8.86
N THR A 190 9.99 -15.21 -7.80
CA THR A 190 9.85 -16.66 -7.76
C THR A 190 8.64 -17.03 -6.90
N GLU A 191 8.11 -18.24 -7.06
CA GLU A 191 7.08 -18.77 -6.14
C GLU A 191 7.55 -18.74 -4.67
N ARG A 192 8.86 -18.88 -4.44
CA ARG A 192 9.46 -18.78 -3.11
C ARG A 192 9.33 -17.38 -2.52
N ASP A 193 9.53 -16.32 -3.32
CA ASP A 193 9.37 -14.94 -2.85
C ASP A 193 7.94 -14.70 -2.33
N PHE A 194 6.93 -15.21 -3.05
CA PHE A 194 5.53 -15.18 -2.61
C PHE A 194 5.30 -16.03 -1.35
N ALA A 195 5.89 -17.23 -1.30
CA ALA A 195 5.76 -18.13 -0.17
C ALA A 195 6.40 -17.58 1.13
N GLU A 196 7.39 -16.69 1.03
CA GLU A 196 8.09 -16.07 2.17
C GLU A 196 7.50 -14.72 2.60
N GLN A 197 6.70 -14.04 1.76
CA GLN A 197 6.07 -12.77 2.10
C GLN A 197 5.16 -12.90 3.32
N ARG A 198 5.40 -12.09 4.36
CA ARG A 198 4.57 -12.05 5.57
C ARG A 198 4.37 -10.64 6.07
N ALA A 199 3.14 -10.35 6.48
CA ALA A 199 2.80 -9.22 7.31
C ALA A 199 3.31 -9.47 8.74
N LYS A 200 3.61 -8.37 9.43
CA LYS A 200 4.24 -8.41 10.76
C LYS A 200 3.50 -7.49 11.72
N TRP A 201 3.07 -8.04 12.85
CA TRP A 201 2.58 -7.25 13.97
C TRP A 201 3.71 -6.49 14.63
N GLY A 202 3.44 -5.25 15.02
CA GLY A 202 4.36 -4.41 15.77
C GLY A 202 3.60 -3.37 16.59
N GLU A 203 4.38 -2.45 17.17
CA GLU A 203 3.85 -1.33 17.93
C GLU A 203 3.79 -0.07 17.05
N PRO A 204 2.73 0.73 17.14
CA PRO A 204 2.66 2.01 16.45
C PRO A 204 3.64 3.02 17.06
N LEU A 205 3.97 4.06 16.30
CA LEU A 205 4.56 5.27 16.87
C LEU A 205 3.46 6.16 17.44
N SER A 206 3.80 6.97 18.43
CA SER A 206 2.87 7.99 18.91
C SER A 206 3.55 9.21 19.49
N THR A 207 2.80 10.31 19.54
CA THR A 207 3.13 11.52 20.30
C THR A 207 1.85 12.12 20.89
N VAL A 208 1.96 12.95 21.92
CA VAL A 208 0.82 13.71 22.47
C VAL A 208 0.84 15.14 21.94
N TYR A 209 -0.07 15.53 21.06
CA TYR A 209 -0.17 16.90 20.59
C TYR A 209 -1.37 17.57 21.26
N ARG A 210 -1.10 18.57 22.12
CA ARG A 210 -2.15 19.38 22.80
C ARG A 210 -3.23 18.53 23.51
N GLY A 211 -2.80 17.51 24.24
CA GLY A 211 -3.68 16.63 25.03
C GLY A 211 -4.33 15.48 24.25
N VAL A 212 -4.01 15.33 22.96
CA VAL A 212 -4.48 14.20 22.13
C VAL A 212 -3.30 13.31 21.75
N THR A 213 -3.44 12.00 21.95
CA THR A 213 -2.45 11.04 21.44
C THR A 213 -2.68 10.80 19.96
N ILE A 214 -1.66 11.08 19.15
CA ILE A 214 -1.63 10.84 17.70
C ILE A 214 -0.80 9.59 17.47
N TYR A 215 -1.36 8.62 16.75
CA TYR A 215 -0.70 7.37 16.38
C TYR A 215 -0.35 7.40 14.90
N GLU A 216 0.86 6.94 14.58
CA GLU A 216 1.36 6.83 13.22
C GLU A 216 2.09 5.50 13.02
N THR A 217 2.27 5.11 11.77
CA THR A 217 2.98 3.89 11.42
C THR A 217 4.51 4.07 11.58
N PRO A 218 5.23 3.05 12.10
CA PRO A 218 6.70 3.08 12.18
C PRO A 218 7.36 2.85 10.80
N PRO A 219 8.69 3.04 10.69
CA PRO A 219 9.46 2.57 9.55
C PRO A 219 9.12 1.11 9.19
N PRO A 220 9.07 0.73 7.89
CA PRO A 220 9.59 1.46 6.73
C PRO A 220 8.69 2.61 6.23
N THR A 221 7.52 2.83 6.85
CA THR A 221 6.65 3.95 6.47
C THR A 221 7.19 5.32 6.93
N GLN A 222 6.59 6.39 6.42
CA GLN A 222 7.00 7.77 6.69
C GLN A 222 6.18 8.46 7.81
N GLY A 223 5.36 7.71 8.58
CA GLY A 223 4.48 8.27 9.61
C GLY A 223 5.20 9.08 10.69
N ILE A 224 6.46 8.73 10.97
CA ILE A 224 7.34 9.47 11.88
C ILE A 224 7.48 10.96 11.51
N SER A 225 7.44 11.32 10.23
CA SER A 225 7.55 12.71 9.79
C SER A 225 6.36 13.55 10.27
N VAL A 226 5.16 12.97 10.33
CA VAL A 226 3.97 13.66 10.87
C VAL A 226 4.15 13.94 12.36
N LEU A 227 4.57 12.94 13.13
CA LEU A 227 4.80 13.10 14.57
C LEU A 227 5.92 14.11 14.87
N GLN A 228 7.00 14.10 14.07
CA GLN A 228 8.08 15.07 14.18
C GLN A 228 7.59 16.49 13.92
N MET A 229 6.82 16.71 12.84
CA MET A 229 6.23 18.02 12.55
C MET A 229 5.33 18.50 13.69
N LEU A 230 4.49 17.62 14.25
CA LEU A 230 3.64 17.96 15.39
C LEU A 230 4.45 18.37 16.62
N ASN A 231 5.54 17.65 16.93
CA ASN A 231 6.40 18.00 18.06
C ASN A 231 7.10 19.35 17.85
N LEU A 232 7.59 19.64 16.64
CA LEU A 232 8.19 20.94 16.31
C LEU A 232 7.19 22.10 16.44
N LEU A 233 5.92 21.84 16.11
CA LEU A 233 4.86 22.85 16.09
C LEU A 233 4.15 23.03 17.45
N GLU A 234 4.32 22.10 18.39
CA GLU A 234 3.61 22.12 19.67
C GLU A 234 3.85 23.40 20.50
N PRO A 235 5.08 23.95 20.58
CA PRO A 235 5.35 25.16 21.35
C PRO A 235 4.67 26.42 20.80
N PHE A 236 4.23 26.43 19.55
CA PHE A 236 3.62 27.60 18.90
C PHE A 236 2.10 27.62 19.11
N GLU A 237 1.50 28.77 19.35
CA GLU A 237 0.04 28.90 19.48
C GLU A 237 -0.64 29.06 18.10
N LEU A 238 -0.52 28.05 17.23
CA LEU A 238 -1.01 28.10 15.84
C LEU A 238 -2.48 28.54 15.74
N GLY A 239 -3.34 28.12 16.67
CA GLY A 239 -4.76 28.47 16.68
C GLY A 239 -5.07 29.94 17.00
N LYS A 240 -4.07 30.74 17.41
CA LYS A 240 -4.19 32.19 17.59
C LYS A 240 -3.73 32.99 16.36
N LEU A 241 -3.08 32.33 15.40
CA LEU A 241 -2.65 32.94 14.15
C LEU A 241 -3.79 32.91 13.13
N ASP A 242 -3.75 33.83 12.17
CA ASP A 242 -4.65 33.75 11.02
C ASP A 242 -4.32 32.48 10.21
N TYR A 243 -5.33 31.65 9.96
CA TYR A 243 -5.17 30.31 9.36
C TYR A 243 -4.49 30.34 7.99
N LEU A 244 -4.74 31.39 7.20
CA LEU A 244 -4.09 31.61 5.91
C LEU A 244 -3.05 32.75 5.96
N GLY A 245 -2.75 33.23 7.16
CA GLY A 245 -1.77 34.29 7.39
C GLY A 245 -0.33 33.80 7.19
N PRO A 246 0.60 34.73 6.92
CA PRO A 246 1.98 34.40 6.58
C PRO A 246 2.69 33.65 7.71
N ASP A 247 2.44 34.00 8.98
CA ASP A 247 3.11 33.35 10.12
C ASP A 247 2.66 31.90 10.31
N HIS A 248 1.35 31.63 10.18
CA HIS A 248 0.80 30.28 10.27
C HIS A 248 1.38 29.39 9.16
N VAL A 249 1.37 29.88 7.93
CA VAL A 249 1.94 29.16 6.77
C VAL A 249 3.45 28.96 6.93
N HIS A 250 4.18 29.98 7.38
CA HIS A 250 5.63 29.91 7.57
C HIS A 250 6.02 28.78 8.53
N LEU A 251 5.37 28.70 9.70
CA LEU A 251 5.66 27.67 10.69
C LEU A 251 5.40 26.25 10.16
N LEU A 252 4.27 26.04 9.47
CA LEU A 252 3.94 24.74 8.86
C LEU A 252 4.96 24.34 7.78
N VAL A 253 5.38 25.30 6.94
CA VAL A 253 6.39 25.05 5.89
C VAL A 253 7.74 24.71 6.50
N GLN A 254 8.20 25.46 7.52
CA GLN A 254 9.48 25.21 8.18
C GLN A 254 9.51 23.85 8.88
N ALA A 255 8.45 23.49 9.60
CA ALA A 255 8.33 22.17 10.23
C ALA A 255 8.40 21.05 9.19
N LYS A 256 7.70 21.21 8.06
CA LYS A 256 7.74 20.25 6.95
C LYS A 256 9.14 20.13 6.33
N GLN A 257 9.83 21.25 6.10
CA GLN A 257 11.18 21.23 5.53
C GLN A 257 12.16 20.44 6.39
N ILE A 258 12.12 20.65 7.72
CA ILE A 258 12.95 19.90 8.67
C ILE A 258 12.59 18.41 8.63
N ALA A 259 11.30 18.09 8.81
CA ALA A 259 10.87 16.69 8.90
C ALA A 259 11.09 15.91 7.59
N PHE A 260 10.93 16.55 6.43
CA PHE A 260 11.18 15.90 5.14
C PHE A 260 12.68 15.76 4.85
N HIS A 261 13.52 16.68 5.32
CA HIS A 261 14.97 16.51 5.24
C HIS A 261 15.44 15.29 6.04
N ASP A 262 14.91 15.10 7.26
CA ASP A 262 15.22 13.93 8.07
C ASP A 262 14.63 12.64 7.47
N ARG A 263 13.40 12.70 6.96
CA ARG A 263 12.72 11.59 6.26
C ARG A 263 13.59 11.00 5.16
N ASP A 264 14.05 11.86 4.24
CA ASP A 264 14.79 11.45 3.04
C ASP A 264 16.19 10.91 3.37
N ARG A 265 16.74 11.27 4.53
CA ARG A 265 18.08 10.85 4.95
C ARG A 265 18.11 9.65 5.88
N LEU A 266 17.06 9.44 6.67
CA LEU A 266 17.12 8.58 7.86
C LEU A 266 16.06 7.49 7.89
N ILE A 267 14.94 7.63 7.18
CA ILE A 267 13.91 6.58 7.16
C ILE A 267 14.30 5.50 6.16
N ALA A 268 14.33 4.27 6.63
CA ALA A 268 14.60 3.07 5.85
C ALA A 268 13.93 1.87 6.53
N ASP A 269 14.05 0.68 5.93
CA ASP A 269 13.60 -0.56 6.56
C ASP A 269 14.39 -0.83 7.86
N PRO A 270 13.72 -0.90 9.03
CA PRO A 270 14.37 -1.12 10.31
C PRO A 270 15.02 -2.51 10.45
N GLU A 271 14.71 -3.47 9.56
CA GLU A 271 15.42 -4.75 9.49
C GLU A 271 16.86 -4.58 8.95
N PHE A 272 17.16 -3.48 8.26
CA PHE A 272 18.45 -3.23 7.62
C PHE A 272 19.19 -2.02 8.19
N VAL A 273 18.48 -1.00 8.67
CA VAL A 273 19.06 0.25 9.16
C VAL A 273 18.47 0.62 10.52
N LYS A 274 19.34 1.00 11.47
CA LYS A 274 18.88 1.55 12.75
C LYS A 274 18.34 2.98 12.56
N VAL A 275 17.03 3.10 12.36
CA VAL A 275 16.36 4.39 12.28
C VAL A 275 16.35 5.07 13.67
N PRO A 276 16.82 6.32 13.83
CA PRO A 276 16.94 6.98 15.13
C PRO A 276 15.60 7.57 15.60
N VAL A 277 14.58 6.72 15.77
CA VAL A 277 13.19 7.12 16.08
C VAL A 277 13.09 8.00 17.31
N GLU A 278 13.73 7.61 18.42
CA GLU A 278 13.71 8.37 19.69
C GLU A 278 14.24 9.79 19.52
N ARG A 279 15.31 9.96 18.74
CA ARG A 279 15.89 11.28 18.45
C ARG A 279 14.96 12.13 17.61
N LEU A 280 14.37 11.54 16.56
CA LEU A 280 13.46 12.23 15.64
C LEU A 280 12.16 12.67 16.31
N LEU A 281 11.74 11.96 17.35
CA LEU A 281 10.54 12.28 18.13
C LEU A 281 10.83 13.01 19.45
N SER A 282 12.08 13.37 19.72
CA SER A 282 12.45 14.15 20.90
C SER A 282 11.75 15.52 20.88
N ARG A 283 11.30 15.96 22.07
CA ARG A 283 10.82 17.35 22.31
C ARG A 283 11.85 18.22 23.02
N ALA A 284 12.92 17.61 23.52
CA ALA A 284 14.04 18.27 24.16
C ALA A 284 15.05 18.77 23.12
#